data_AF-A0A2E8PAS4-F1
#
_entry.id   AF-A0A2E8PAS4-F1
#
_cell.length_a   1.000
_cell.length_b   1.000
_cell.length_c   1.000
_cell.angle_alpha   90.00
_cell.angle_beta   90.00
_cell.angle_gamma   90.00
#
_symmetry.space_group_name_H-M   'P 1'
#
loop_
_entity.id
_entity.type
_entity.pdbx_description
1 polymer ?
#
loop_
_entity_poly.entity_id
_entity_poly.type
_entity_poly.pdbx_seq_one_letter_code
_entity_poly.pdbx_strand_id
1 'polypeptide(L)'
;MPESTPSLPSWLARGMADLFPAGDPADADQALVARLAQAEREQRPLRVKLGIDPTGSNIHLGHSILFRKLRAFQDAGHTAVLIIGDFTARIGDPTGKSATRVQLTKEQVAANASTYLRQLGQDQPKDTALLDFETPGRLEVRYNSEWLEGMDLPAVIGLLGTGTVGQMLAKDDFSKRYGSGTPIALHEFLYPLLQGYDSVAVNADVELGGTDQKFNV
;
A
#
# COMPACT_ATOMS: atom_id res chain seq x y z
N MET A 1 36.40 0.73 -17.31
CA MET A 1 35.36 -0.30 -17.07
C MET A 1 34.05 0.36 -17.43
N PRO A 2 33.24 -0.16 -18.37
CA PRO A 2 31.93 0.44 -18.60
C PRO A 2 31.14 0.28 -17.30
N GLU A 3 30.65 1.39 -16.73
CA GLU A 3 29.76 1.37 -15.58
C GLU A 3 28.57 0.50 -15.96
N SER A 4 28.38 -0.61 -15.24
CA SER A 4 27.24 -1.49 -15.44
C SER A 4 25.98 -0.67 -15.27
N THR A 5 25.08 -0.69 -16.25
CA THR A 5 23.77 -0.05 -16.14
C THR A 5 23.14 -0.44 -14.80
N PRO A 6 22.74 0.53 -13.96
CA PRO A 6 22.15 0.23 -12.66
C PRO A 6 20.93 -0.68 -12.87
N SER A 7 20.96 -1.85 -12.24
CA SER A 7 19.90 -2.86 -12.33
C SER A 7 19.34 -3.15 -10.95
N LEU A 8 18.06 -3.53 -10.90
CA LEU A 8 17.43 -3.86 -9.63
C LEU A 8 18.09 -5.09 -9.00
N PRO A 9 18.29 -5.09 -7.67
CA PRO A 9 18.76 -6.27 -6.96
C PRO A 9 17.88 -7.49 -7.26
N SER A 10 18.50 -8.67 -7.39
CA SER A 10 17.78 -9.89 -7.78
C SER A 10 16.68 -10.30 -6.79
N TRP A 11 16.84 -10.00 -5.49
CA TRP A 11 15.83 -10.22 -4.47
C TRP A 11 14.57 -9.35 -4.68
N LEU A 12 14.75 -8.17 -5.26
CA LEU A 12 13.68 -7.23 -5.56
C LEU A 12 12.99 -7.58 -6.88
N ALA A 13 13.77 -7.83 -7.94
CA ALA A 13 13.24 -8.15 -9.26
C ALA A 13 12.44 -9.48 -9.29
N ARG A 14 12.80 -10.46 -8.46
CA ARG A 14 12.12 -11.77 -8.45
C ARG A 14 10.64 -11.66 -8.05
N GLY A 15 9.77 -12.19 -8.90
CA GLY A 15 8.33 -12.29 -8.66
C GLY A 15 7.58 -10.96 -8.73
N MET A 16 8.25 -9.89 -9.20
CA MET A 16 7.62 -8.60 -9.46
C MET A 16 6.92 -8.65 -10.82
N ALA A 17 5.65 -8.28 -10.85
CA ALA A 17 4.86 -8.26 -12.08
C ALA A 17 5.04 -6.96 -12.88
N ASP A 18 5.17 -5.84 -12.17
CA ASP A 18 5.26 -4.50 -12.76
C ASP A 18 6.02 -3.56 -11.81
N LEU A 19 6.54 -2.46 -12.34
CA LEU A 19 7.20 -1.38 -11.60
C LEU A 19 6.90 -0.04 -12.26
N PHE A 20 6.43 0.91 -11.47
CA PHE A 20 6.13 2.27 -11.91
C PHE A 20 6.66 3.30 -10.91
N PRO A 21 7.15 4.46 -11.36
CA PRO A 21 7.51 4.77 -12.75
C PRO A 21 8.74 3.98 -13.23
N ALA A 22 8.84 3.79 -14.54
CA ALA A 22 9.98 3.17 -15.22
C ALA A 22 10.58 4.15 -16.25
N GLY A 23 10.91 5.36 -15.78
CA GLY A 23 11.48 6.44 -16.59
C GLY A 23 13.01 6.40 -16.62
N ASP A 24 13.65 7.58 -16.54
CA ASP A 24 15.12 7.69 -16.59
C ASP A 24 15.78 6.90 -15.44
N PRO A 25 16.62 5.88 -15.72
CA PRO A 25 17.29 5.09 -14.68
C PRO A 25 18.29 5.87 -13.83
N ALA A 26 18.63 7.11 -14.18
CA ALA A 26 19.47 8.00 -13.39
C ALA A 26 18.66 8.94 -12.46
N ASP A 27 17.35 9.07 -12.67
CA ASP A 27 16.48 9.95 -11.90
C ASP A 27 15.76 9.16 -10.78
N ALA A 28 16.00 9.54 -9.53
CA ALA A 28 15.42 8.87 -8.36
C ALA A 28 13.89 9.06 -8.26
N ASP A 29 13.33 10.10 -8.88
CA ASP A 29 11.88 10.32 -8.96
C ASP A 29 11.23 9.47 -10.06
N GLN A 30 12.02 8.93 -11.01
CA GLN A 30 11.52 8.17 -12.15
C GLN A 30 11.95 6.70 -12.20
N ALA A 31 12.90 6.29 -11.34
CA ALA A 31 13.39 4.93 -11.29
C ALA A 31 13.78 4.48 -9.88
N LEU A 32 13.22 3.34 -9.45
CA LEU A 32 13.50 2.74 -8.15
C LEU A 32 14.99 2.39 -7.95
N VAL A 33 15.70 2.03 -9.02
CA VAL A 33 17.13 1.71 -8.92
C VAL A 33 17.97 2.94 -8.54
N ALA A 34 17.66 4.11 -9.10
CA ALA A 34 18.29 5.38 -8.72
C ALA A 34 17.91 5.77 -7.28
N ARG A 35 16.64 5.58 -6.90
CA ARG A 35 16.17 5.81 -5.52
C ARG A 35 16.91 4.97 -4.49
N LEU A 36 17.11 3.68 -4.76
CA LEU A 36 17.88 2.77 -3.91
C LEU A 36 19.33 3.22 -3.78
N ALA A 37 19.98 3.55 -4.90
CA ALA A 37 21.36 4.03 -4.90
C ALA A 37 21.52 5.39 -4.18
N GLN A 38 20.52 6.27 -4.28
CA GLN A 38 20.49 7.51 -3.50
C GLN A 38 20.36 7.23 -2.00
N ALA A 39 19.41 6.40 -1.60
CA ALA A 39 19.20 6.04 -0.21
C ALA A 39 20.43 5.38 0.43
N GLU A 40 21.13 4.53 -0.32
CA GLU A 40 22.40 3.93 0.11
C GLU A 40 23.49 5.00 0.33
N ARG A 41 23.65 5.95 -0.59
CA ARG A 41 24.60 7.07 -0.46
C ARG A 41 24.28 7.98 0.74
N GLU A 42 22.99 8.21 0.98
CA GLU A 42 22.49 9.01 2.10
C GLU A 42 22.49 8.24 3.44
N GLN A 43 22.79 6.94 3.43
CA GLN A 43 22.66 6.05 4.57
C GLN A 43 21.28 6.11 5.24
N ARG A 44 20.24 6.29 4.42
CA ARG A 44 18.85 6.44 4.84
C ARG A 44 18.04 5.20 4.44
N PRO A 45 17.32 4.55 5.36
CA PRO A 45 16.37 3.51 4.96
C PRO A 45 15.22 4.12 4.15
N LEU A 46 14.86 3.47 3.04
CA LEU A 46 13.60 3.75 2.36
C LEU A 46 12.42 3.36 3.25
N ARG A 47 11.32 4.09 3.11
CA ARG A 47 10.04 3.80 3.76
C ARG A 47 9.13 3.11 2.76
N VAL A 48 8.89 1.82 2.99
CA VAL A 48 8.17 0.94 2.05
C VAL A 48 6.78 0.65 2.59
N LYS A 49 5.77 1.32 2.02
CA LYS A 49 4.37 1.21 2.40
C LYS A 49 3.76 -0.09 1.86
N LEU A 50 2.98 -0.76 2.69
CA LEU A 50 2.00 -1.75 2.28
C LEU A 50 0.72 -1.53 3.09
N GLY A 51 -0.38 -1.20 2.41
CA GLY A 51 -1.70 -1.06 3.04
C GLY A 51 -2.47 -2.38 3.05
N ILE A 52 -3.19 -2.64 4.13
CA ILE A 52 -4.12 -3.77 4.26
C ILE A 52 -5.42 -3.37 4.93
N ASP A 53 -6.54 -3.71 4.30
CA ASP A 53 -7.87 -3.53 4.88
C ASP A 53 -8.30 -4.81 5.63
N PRO A 54 -8.42 -4.81 6.97
CA PRO A 54 -8.74 -5.99 7.78
C PRO A 54 -10.25 -6.34 7.71
N THR A 55 -10.69 -6.70 6.51
CA THR A 55 -12.10 -7.01 6.19
C THR A 55 -12.52 -8.45 6.52
N GLY A 56 -11.56 -9.28 6.90
CA GLY A 56 -11.76 -10.59 7.52
C GLY A 56 -10.70 -10.80 8.61
N SER A 57 -10.68 -11.99 9.22
CA SER A 57 -9.75 -12.30 10.32
C SER A 57 -8.47 -13.02 9.89
N ASN A 58 -8.39 -13.51 8.65
CA ASN A 58 -7.29 -14.37 8.19
C ASN A 58 -6.58 -13.83 6.95
N ILE A 59 -5.25 -13.87 7.00
CA ILE A 59 -4.38 -13.68 5.84
C ILE A 59 -4.38 -14.98 5.04
N HIS A 60 -4.77 -14.91 3.77
CA HIS A 60 -4.67 -16.04 2.86
C HIS A 60 -3.33 -16.01 2.09
N LEU A 61 -2.98 -17.15 1.48
CA LEU A 61 -1.72 -17.34 0.75
C LEU A 61 -1.46 -16.25 -0.31
N GLY A 62 -2.51 -15.72 -0.97
CA GLY A 62 -2.36 -14.62 -1.92
C GLY A 62 -1.67 -13.38 -1.34
N HIS A 63 -1.97 -13.00 -0.10
CA HIS A 63 -1.36 -11.84 0.55
C HIS A 63 0.10 -12.09 0.96
N SER A 64 0.48 -13.37 1.16
CA SER A 64 1.83 -13.72 1.63
C SER A 64 2.95 -13.26 0.68
N ILE A 65 2.64 -13.13 -0.62
CA ILE A 65 3.61 -12.66 -1.63
C ILE A 65 4.02 -11.21 -1.34
N LEU A 66 3.05 -10.34 -1.03
CA LEU A 66 3.32 -8.93 -0.71
C LEU A 66 4.10 -8.79 0.59
N PHE A 67 3.71 -9.55 1.64
CA PHE A 67 4.43 -9.54 2.91
C PHE A 67 5.86 -10.07 2.79
N ARG A 68 6.09 -11.10 1.96
CA ARG A 68 7.45 -11.59 1.68
C ARG A 68 8.29 -10.55 0.94
N LYS A 69 7.69 -9.78 0.04
CA LYS A 69 8.39 -8.67 -0.62
C LYS A 69 8.71 -7.57 0.38
N LEU A 70 7.78 -7.21 1.24
CA LEU A 70 7.98 -6.26 2.33
C LEU A 70 9.10 -6.72 3.28
N ARG A 71 9.11 -8.01 3.65
CA ARG A 71 10.20 -8.62 4.44
C ARG A 71 11.55 -8.52 3.75
N ALA A 72 11.61 -8.74 2.45
CA ALA A 72 12.86 -8.60 1.71
C ALA A 72 13.41 -7.16 1.77
N PHE A 73 12.55 -6.14 1.81
CA PHE A 73 12.98 -4.77 2.08
C PHE A 73 13.49 -4.58 3.52
N GLN A 74 12.87 -5.23 4.52
CA GLN A 74 13.39 -5.21 5.90
C GLN A 74 14.78 -5.84 5.98
N ASP A 75 14.96 -7.02 5.37
CA ASP A 75 16.22 -7.74 5.34
C ASP A 75 17.32 -6.95 4.59
N ALA A 76 16.94 -6.19 3.56
CA ALA A 76 17.81 -5.27 2.82
C ALA A 76 18.12 -3.97 3.57
N GLY A 77 17.51 -3.76 4.73
CA GLY A 77 17.84 -2.64 5.59
C GLY A 77 16.93 -1.42 5.46
N HIS A 78 15.74 -1.59 4.92
CA HIS A 78 14.73 -0.54 4.82
C HIS A 78 13.68 -0.65 5.93
N THR A 79 12.80 0.34 6.03
CA THR A 79 11.70 0.36 7.00
C THR A 79 10.41 -0.04 6.29
N ALA A 80 9.84 -1.17 6.69
CA ALA A 80 8.50 -1.56 6.29
C ALA A 80 7.49 -0.70 7.04
N VAL A 81 6.57 -0.06 6.31
CA VAL A 81 5.45 0.69 6.88
C VAL A 81 4.17 -0.07 6.55
N LEU A 82 3.70 -0.85 7.51
CA LEU A 82 2.45 -1.60 7.39
C LEU A 82 1.29 -0.71 7.83
N ILE A 83 0.42 -0.34 6.90
CA ILE A 83 -0.77 0.45 7.20
C ILE A 83 -1.96 -0.48 7.38
N ILE A 84 -2.54 -0.45 8.57
CA ILE A 84 -3.84 -1.05 8.85
C ILE A 84 -4.91 -0.04 8.42
N GLY A 85 -5.63 -0.39 7.37
CA GLY A 85 -6.72 0.37 6.81
C GLY A 85 -7.99 0.31 7.65
N ASP A 86 -7.94 0.77 8.90
CA ASP A 86 -9.07 0.67 9.83
C ASP A 86 -10.19 1.68 9.53
N PHE A 87 -9.85 2.84 8.97
CA PHE A 87 -10.82 3.79 8.43
C PHE A 87 -11.33 3.34 7.06
N THR A 88 -10.43 2.95 6.14
CA THR A 88 -10.77 2.52 4.78
C THR A 88 -11.62 1.24 4.75
N ALA A 89 -11.38 0.29 5.65
CA ALA A 89 -12.19 -0.92 5.78
C ALA A 89 -13.65 -0.64 6.17
N ARG A 90 -13.93 0.49 6.85
CA ARG A 90 -15.29 0.93 7.20
C ARG A 90 -16.02 1.53 5.99
N ILE A 91 -15.29 2.15 5.06
CA ILE A 91 -15.83 2.68 3.80
C ILE A 91 -16.02 1.55 2.78
N GLY A 92 -15.00 0.70 2.60
CA GLY A 92 -14.96 -0.47 1.73
C GLY A 92 -14.33 -0.21 0.36
N ASP A 93 -13.25 -0.94 0.04
CA ASP A 93 -12.63 -0.94 -1.30
C ASP A 93 -13.57 -1.53 -2.36
N PRO A 94 -13.93 -0.78 -3.42
CA PRO A 94 -14.74 -1.27 -4.54
C PRO A 94 -13.96 -2.18 -5.50
N THR A 95 -12.62 -2.23 -5.42
CA THR A 95 -11.77 -2.94 -6.39
C THR A 95 -12.16 -4.42 -6.54
N GLY A 96 -12.59 -4.79 -7.75
CA GLY A 96 -12.86 -6.17 -8.15
C GLY A 96 -14.15 -6.79 -7.61
N LYS A 97 -15.11 -6.00 -7.08
CA LYS A 97 -16.37 -6.53 -6.51
C LYS A 97 -17.61 -5.89 -7.11
N SER A 98 -18.59 -6.72 -7.46
CA SER A 98 -19.86 -6.33 -8.10
C SER A 98 -20.98 -5.91 -7.15
N ALA A 99 -20.79 -6.04 -5.83
CA ALA A 99 -21.81 -5.72 -4.82
C ALA A 99 -21.25 -4.86 -3.69
N THR A 100 -22.08 -3.98 -3.14
CA THR A 100 -21.77 -3.10 -2.00
C THR A 100 -21.34 -3.95 -0.79
N ARG A 101 -20.15 -3.67 -0.22
CA ARG A 101 -19.63 -4.42 0.95
C ARG A 101 -20.49 -4.17 2.20
N VAL A 102 -20.51 -5.16 3.09
CA VAL A 102 -20.99 -5.00 4.47
C VAL A 102 -19.98 -4.13 5.21
N GLN A 103 -20.43 -3.01 5.77
CA GLN A 103 -19.58 -2.14 6.61
C GLN A 103 -19.30 -2.82 7.95
N LEU A 104 -18.03 -2.86 8.35
CA LEU A 104 -17.59 -3.41 9.63
C LEU A 104 -17.61 -2.33 10.72
N THR A 105 -17.87 -2.73 11.97
CA THR A 105 -17.72 -1.83 13.12
C THR A 105 -16.24 -1.62 13.48
N LYS A 106 -15.94 -0.55 14.21
CA LYS A 106 -14.58 -0.24 14.67
C LYS A 106 -13.99 -1.39 15.50
N GLU A 107 -14.81 -2.04 16.32
CA GLU A 107 -14.43 -3.17 17.17
C GLU A 107 -14.10 -4.41 16.34
N GLN A 108 -14.89 -4.69 15.29
CA GLN A 108 -14.64 -5.81 14.38
C GLN A 108 -13.32 -5.61 13.61
N VAL A 109 -13.11 -4.40 13.09
CA VAL A 109 -11.88 -4.01 12.39
C VAL A 109 -10.66 -4.15 13.32
N ALA A 110 -10.77 -3.69 14.57
CA ALA A 110 -9.70 -3.81 15.55
C ALA A 110 -9.37 -5.28 15.90
N ALA A 111 -10.40 -6.12 16.08
CA ALA A 111 -10.21 -7.55 16.34
C ALA A 111 -9.56 -8.28 15.16
N ASN A 112 -9.96 -7.94 13.93
CA ASN A 112 -9.35 -8.46 12.71
C ASN A 112 -7.89 -8.02 12.60
N ALA A 113 -7.59 -6.73 12.78
CA ALA A 113 -6.24 -6.18 12.75
C ALA A 113 -5.31 -6.87 13.76
N SER A 114 -5.75 -7.08 15.00
CA SER A 114 -4.98 -7.81 16.01
C SER A 114 -4.64 -9.24 15.57
N THR A 115 -5.59 -9.91 14.91
CA THR A 115 -5.37 -11.26 14.39
C THR A 115 -4.38 -11.25 13.22
N TYR A 116 -4.46 -10.26 12.33
CA TYR A 116 -3.51 -10.08 11.23
C TYR A 116 -2.08 -9.89 11.73
N LEU A 117 -1.87 -8.97 12.69
CA LEU A 117 -0.53 -8.69 13.21
C LEU A 117 0.11 -9.94 13.83
N ARG A 118 -0.67 -10.71 14.61
CA ARG A 118 -0.21 -12.01 15.13
C ARG A 118 0.15 -12.99 14.02
N GLN A 119 -0.66 -13.10 12.96
CA GLN A 119 -0.35 -13.96 11.81
C GLN A 119 0.89 -13.52 11.04
N LEU A 120 1.18 -12.22 11.00
CA LEU A 120 2.39 -11.68 10.38
C LEU A 120 3.66 -11.96 11.20
N GLY A 121 3.50 -12.36 12.46
CA GLY A 121 4.60 -12.72 13.33
C GLY A 121 4.85 -11.74 14.48
N GLN A 122 3.87 -10.88 14.82
CA GLN A 122 3.92 -10.17 16.09
C GLN A 122 4.04 -11.18 17.23
N ASP A 123 4.96 -10.92 18.16
CA ASP A 123 5.32 -11.79 19.28
C ASP A 123 5.88 -13.16 18.88
N GLN A 124 6.38 -13.30 17.65
CA GLN A 124 7.05 -14.51 17.16
C GLN A 124 8.52 -14.22 16.79
N PRO A 125 9.42 -15.22 16.85
CA PRO A 125 10.80 -15.05 16.41
C PRO A 125 10.86 -14.66 14.93
N LYS A 126 11.72 -13.69 14.60
CA LYS A 126 11.88 -13.16 13.24
C LYS A 126 12.23 -14.21 12.18
N ASP A 127 12.84 -15.32 12.58
CA ASP A 127 13.29 -16.39 11.69
C ASP A 127 12.12 -17.28 11.23
N THR A 128 11.01 -17.26 11.98
CA THR A 128 9.78 -18.01 11.66
C THR A 128 8.60 -17.10 11.27
N ALA A 129 8.71 -15.81 11.56
CA ALA A 129 7.72 -14.79 11.24
C ALA A 129 7.71 -14.40 9.75
N LEU A 130 6.58 -13.88 9.26
CA LEU A 130 6.50 -13.32 7.91
C LEU A 130 7.16 -11.95 7.82
N LEU A 131 6.99 -11.11 8.85
CA LEU A 131 7.64 -9.81 8.99
C LEU A 131 8.54 -9.78 10.23
N ASP A 132 9.59 -8.97 10.19
CA ASP A 132 10.46 -8.73 11.34
C ASP A 132 9.86 -7.66 12.25
N PHE A 133 9.36 -8.08 13.42
CA PHE A 133 8.86 -7.20 14.48
C PHE A 133 9.91 -6.94 15.58
N GLU A 134 11.02 -7.68 15.59
CA GLU A 134 12.00 -7.67 16.69
C GLU A 134 13.11 -6.64 16.44
N THR A 135 13.53 -6.47 15.18
CA THR A 135 14.61 -5.55 14.84
C THR A 135 14.14 -4.10 14.87
N PRO A 136 14.72 -3.23 15.73
CA PRO A 136 14.32 -1.83 15.82
C PRO A 136 14.46 -1.07 14.49
N GLY A 137 13.47 -0.25 14.17
CA GLY A 137 13.46 0.59 12.96
C GLY A 137 13.17 -0.16 11.65
N ARG A 138 12.91 -1.48 11.69
CA ARG A 138 12.57 -2.28 10.50
C ARG A 138 11.08 -2.35 10.19
N LEU A 139 10.23 -2.07 11.16
CA LEU A 139 8.78 -2.11 10.99
C LEU A 139 8.12 -0.95 11.73
N GLU A 140 7.19 -0.30 11.04
CA GLU A 140 6.21 0.62 11.60
C GLU A 140 4.82 0.08 11.28
N VAL A 141 3.99 -0.11 12.30
CA VAL A 141 2.57 -0.42 12.12
C VAL A 141 1.78 0.83 12.41
N ARG A 142 0.99 1.30 11.44
CA ARG A 142 0.21 2.54 11.51
C ARG A 142 -1.25 2.27 11.17
N TYR A 143 -2.16 3.02 11.78
CA TYR A 143 -3.60 2.92 11.49
C TYR A 143 -4.02 4.16 10.70
N ASN A 144 -4.65 4.02 9.54
CA ASN A 144 -4.97 5.20 8.73
C ASN A 144 -6.05 6.10 9.34
N SER A 145 -6.82 5.61 10.32
CA SER A 145 -7.66 6.48 11.16
C SER A 145 -6.88 7.57 11.89
N GLU A 146 -5.57 7.39 12.16
CA GLU A 146 -4.71 8.38 12.81
C GLU A 146 -4.72 9.74 12.09
N TRP A 147 -4.83 9.74 10.76
CA TRP A 147 -4.86 10.95 9.93
C TRP A 147 -6.18 11.14 9.18
N LEU A 148 -6.94 10.07 8.90
CA LEU A 148 -8.19 10.17 8.14
C LEU A 148 -9.42 10.50 9.01
N GLU A 149 -9.49 10.06 10.27
CA GLU A 149 -10.68 10.29 11.12
C GLU A 149 -10.84 11.78 11.50
N GLY A 150 -9.73 12.53 11.52
CA GLY A 150 -9.70 13.97 11.81
C GLY A 150 -9.61 14.89 10.59
N MET A 151 -9.70 14.36 9.36
CA MET A 151 -9.55 15.16 8.15
C MET A 151 -10.73 16.13 7.98
N ASP A 152 -10.43 17.42 7.85
CA ASP A 152 -11.45 18.45 7.71
C ASP A 152 -11.97 18.58 6.28
N LEU A 153 -13.13 19.22 6.12
CA LEU A 153 -13.77 19.35 4.80
C LEU A 153 -12.88 20.10 3.78
N PRO A 154 -12.15 21.18 4.14
CA PRO A 154 -11.17 21.78 3.25
C PRO A 154 -10.09 20.80 2.74
N ALA A 155 -9.52 19.96 3.60
CA ALA A 155 -8.54 18.95 3.19
C ALA A 155 -9.17 17.90 2.27
N VAL A 156 -10.40 17.45 2.56
CA VAL A 156 -11.14 16.54 1.68
C VAL A 156 -11.40 17.17 0.30
N ILE A 157 -11.79 18.44 0.25
CA ILE A 157 -11.99 19.16 -1.02
C ILE A 157 -10.67 19.32 -1.79
N GLY A 158 -9.57 19.63 -1.09
CA GLY A 158 -8.25 19.69 -1.70
C GLY A 158 -7.85 18.36 -2.33
N LEU A 159 -8.10 17.26 -1.62
CA LEU A 159 -7.84 15.91 -2.10
C LEU A 159 -8.74 15.54 -3.30
N LEU A 160 -10.03 15.88 -3.26
CA LEU A 160 -10.95 15.71 -4.39
C LEU A 160 -10.50 16.49 -5.64
N GLY A 161 -9.79 17.60 -5.45
CA GLY A 161 -9.23 18.40 -6.53
C GLY A 161 -8.03 17.78 -7.25
N THR A 162 -7.40 16.72 -6.72
CA THR A 162 -6.22 16.10 -7.33
C THR A 162 -6.55 15.06 -8.40
N GLY A 163 -7.83 14.72 -8.56
CA GLY A 163 -8.30 13.73 -9.52
C GLY A 163 -9.53 14.22 -10.28
N THR A 164 -9.70 13.74 -11.50
CA THR A 164 -10.89 14.01 -12.32
C THR A 164 -11.83 12.82 -12.34
N VAL A 165 -13.12 13.08 -12.58
CA VAL A 165 -14.10 12.00 -12.82
C VAL A 165 -13.67 11.09 -13.97
N GLY A 166 -13.08 11.67 -15.03
CA GLY A 166 -12.58 10.89 -16.17
C GLY A 166 -11.47 9.91 -15.78
N GLN A 167 -10.53 10.33 -14.93
CA GLN A 167 -9.48 9.43 -14.40
C GLN A 167 -10.07 8.35 -13.51
N MET A 168 -11.04 8.68 -12.64
CA MET A 168 -11.70 7.67 -11.81
C MET A 168 -12.43 6.63 -12.66
N LEU A 169 -13.14 7.05 -13.71
CA LEU A 169 -13.82 6.15 -14.64
C LEU A 169 -12.86 5.33 -15.52
N ALA A 170 -11.57 5.68 -15.60
CA ALA A 170 -10.56 4.88 -16.29
C ALA A 170 -10.17 3.62 -15.49
N LYS A 171 -10.48 3.55 -14.19
CA LYS A 171 -10.32 2.33 -13.39
C LYS A 171 -11.25 1.25 -13.93
N ASP A 172 -10.71 0.06 -14.22
CA ASP A 172 -11.44 -1.06 -14.83
C ASP A 172 -12.80 -1.38 -14.18
N ASP A 173 -12.89 -1.36 -12.86
CA ASP A 173 -14.13 -1.64 -12.13
C ASP A 173 -15.19 -0.55 -12.36
N PHE A 174 -14.81 0.71 -12.22
CA PHE A 174 -15.71 1.84 -12.44
C PHE A 174 -16.12 1.94 -13.92
N SER A 175 -15.20 1.69 -14.85
CA SER A 175 -15.49 1.64 -16.29
C SER A 175 -16.57 0.62 -16.62
N LYS A 176 -16.43 -0.63 -16.11
CA LYS A 176 -17.40 -1.71 -16.34
C LYS A 176 -18.75 -1.42 -15.69
N ARG A 177 -18.76 -0.90 -14.46
CA ARG A 177 -19.99 -0.59 -13.73
C ARG A 177 -20.74 0.57 -14.40
N TYR A 178 -20.03 1.63 -14.76
CA TYR A 178 -20.61 2.77 -15.46
C TYR A 178 -21.19 2.36 -16.82
N GLY A 179 -20.45 1.57 -17.61
CA GLY A 179 -20.91 1.06 -18.91
C GLY A 179 -22.09 0.09 -18.84
N SER A 180 -22.25 -0.65 -17.75
CA SER A 180 -23.38 -1.56 -17.51
C SER A 180 -24.58 -0.91 -16.81
N GLY A 181 -24.48 0.36 -16.43
CA GLY A 181 -25.51 1.04 -15.63
C GLY A 181 -25.58 0.55 -14.18
N THR A 182 -24.58 -0.21 -13.72
CA THR A 182 -24.48 -0.61 -12.30
C THR A 182 -24.16 0.63 -11.48
N PRO A 183 -24.95 0.96 -10.43
CA PRO A 183 -24.74 2.16 -9.64
C PRO A 183 -23.33 2.23 -9.05
N ILE A 184 -22.74 3.44 -9.07
CA ILE A 184 -21.47 3.78 -8.40
C ILE A 184 -21.79 4.92 -7.45
N ALA A 185 -21.60 4.72 -6.15
CA ALA A 185 -21.81 5.77 -5.16
C ALA A 185 -20.62 6.74 -5.15
N LEU A 186 -20.89 8.04 -4.95
CA LEU A 186 -19.86 9.09 -5.02
C LEU A 186 -18.72 8.88 -4.02
N HIS A 187 -19.01 8.35 -2.83
CA HIS A 187 -17.99 8.09 -1.81
C HIS A 187 -17.00 7.00 -2.25
N GLU A 188 -17.34 6.14 -3.22
CA GLU A 188 -16.41 5.13 -3.74
C GLU A 188 -15.22 5.76 -4.47
N PHE A 189 -15.39 6.97 -5.02
CA PHE A 189 -14.29 7.74 -5.61
C PHE A 189 -13.34 8.34 -4.59
N LEU A 190 -13.75 8.43 -3.31
CA LEU A 190 -12.84 8.85 -2.24
C LEU A 190 -11.81 7.77 -1.92
N TYR A 191 -12.14 6.49 -2.09
CA TYR A 191 -11.28 5.40 -1.64
C TYR A 191 -9.86 5.47 -2.22
N PRO A 192 -9.65 5.56 -3.56
CA PRO A 192 -8.30 5.65 -4.13
C PRO A 192 -7.55 6.91 -3.65
N LEU A 193 -8.27 8.02 -3.46
CA LEU A 193 -7.67 9.26 -2.99
C LEU A 193 -7.19 9.16 -1.53
N LEU A 194 -7.98 8.55 -0.66
CA LEU A 194 -7.62 8.32 0.74
C LEU A 194 -6.41 7.38 0.83
N GLN A 195 -6.40 6.30 0.03
CA GLN A 195 -5.25 5.39 -0.05
C GLN A 195 -4.00 6.12 -0.57
N GLY A 196 -4.12 7.00 -1.56
CA GLY A 196 -3.01 7.84 -2.00
C GLY A 196 -2.51 8.79 -0.91
N TYR A 197 -3.43 9.37 -0.13
CA TYR A 197 -3.07 10.24 1.00
C TYR A 197 -2.33 9.50 2.12
N ASP A 198 -2.60 8.21 2.33
CA ASP A 198 -1.82 7.39 3.26
C ASP A 198 -0.31 7.44 2.95
N SER A 199 0.08 7.49 1.67
CA SER A 199 1.48 7.61 1.24
C SER A 199 2.11 8.94 1.66
N VAL A 200 1.34 10.04 1.61
CA VAL A 200 1.76 11.35 2.10
C VAL A 200 1.93 11.32 3.62
N ALA A 201 0.94 10.77 4.33
CA ALA A 201 0.93 10.73 5.79
C ALA A 201 2.13 9.95 6.39
N VAL A 202 2.59 8.90 5.69
CA VAL A 202 3.74 8.11 6.14
C VAL A 202 5.05 8.45 5.44
N ASN A 203 5.10 9.45 4.56
CA ASN A 203 6.26 9.79 3.74
C ASN A 203 6.83 8.56 3.01
N ALA A 204 5.97 7.83 2.29
CA ALA A 204 6.38 6.61 1.58
C ALA A 204 7.36 6.93 0.44
N ASP A 205 8.48 6.21 0.37
CA ASP A 205 9.37 6.22 -0.80
C ASP A 205 8.89 5.21 -1.86
N VAL A 206 8.27 4.11 -1.42
CA VAL A 206 7.78 3.01 -2.27
C VAL A 206 6.46 2.51 -1.71
N GLU A 207 5.48 2.22 -2.56
CA GLU A 207 4.26 1.51 -2.20
C GLU A 207 4.22 0.14 -2.90
N LEU A 208 3.93 -0.91 -2.14
CA LEU A 208 3.71 -2.26 -2.64
C LEU A 208 2.21 -2.53 -2.75
N GLY A 209 1.80 -3.17 -3.84
CA GLY A 209 0.42 -3.56 -4.07
C GLY A 209 0.29 -4.82 -4.92
N GLY A 210 -0.88 -5.45 -4.84
CA GLY A 210 -1.27 -6.49 -5.79
C GLY A 210 -1.51 -5.91 -7.18
N THR A 211 -1.55 -6.75 -8.22
CA THR A 211 -1.79 -6.29 -9.60
C THR A 211 -3.17 -5.64 -9.77
N ASP A 212 -4.13 -6.01 -8.93
CA ASP A 212 -5.47 -5.40 -8.84
C ASP A 212 -5.44 -3.98 -8.26
N GLN A 213 -4.39 -3.60 -7.53
CA GLN A 213 -4.24 -2.30 -6.87
C GLN A 213 -3.54 -1.26 -7.74
N LYS A 214 -3.20 -1.58 -8.99
CA LYS A 214 -2.42 -0.71 -9.89
C LYS A 214 -2.99 0.71 -10.08
N PHE A 215 -4.30 0.90 -9.94
CA PHE A 215 -4.90 2.23 -10.02
C PHE A 215 -4.75 3.03 -8.71
N ASN A 216 -4.74 2.34 -7.57
CA ASN A 216 -4.68 2.96 -6.27
C ASN A 216 -3.22 3.25 -5.83
N VAL A 217 -2.24 2.52 -6.38
CA VAL A 217 -0.78 2.71 -6.24
C VAL A 217 -0.29 3.67 -7.30
#